data_AF-A0A355WBI2-F1
#
_entry.id   AF-A0A355WBI2-F1
#
_cell.length_a   1.000
_cell.length_b   1.000
_cell.length_c   1.000
_cell.angle_alpha   90.00
_cell.angle_beta   90.00
_cell.angle_gamma   90.00
#
_symmetry.space_group_name_H-M   'P 1'
#
loop_
_entity.id
_entity.type
_entity.pdbx_description
1 polymer ?
#
loop_
_entity_poly.entity_id
_entity_poly.type
_entity_poly.pdbx_seq_one_letter_code
_entity_poly.pdbx_strand_id
1 'polypeptide(L)'
;YREKFKEIHILNSSGFLKYNDEVDFDTMVRCGNIIYGYDAQPFGYKKAYQYKARPIRVYEVEKGEFIGYGNIYKAKRKVRVGILDVGLIDSFDCTKNVRHNVFYDIAKVIYHHIKYYSGIFYNGRVIKMVGKPNMNFTIVEMDDIPEDAEFNIDLSPIYADSSIPKKYRKEDLNV
;
A
#
# COMPACT_ATOMS: atom_id res chain seq x y z
N TYR A 1 -21.47 -14.31 -36.23
CA TYR A 1 -21.57 -14.76 -34.82
C TYR A 1 -22.30 -13.75 -33.95
N ARG A 2 -22.07 -12.43 -34.11
CA ARG A 2 -22.72 -11.37 -33.32
C ARG A 2 -24.26 -11.33 -33.40
N GLU A 3 -24.83 -11.80 -34.51
CA GLU A 3 -26.28 -11.94 -34.67
C GLU A 3 -26.86 -13.10 -33.84
N LYS A 4 -26.04 -14.10 -33.49
CA LYS A 4 -26.44 -15.30 -32.75
C LYS A 4 -26.13 -15.19 -31.24
N PHE A 5 -25.01 -14.57 -30.90
CA PHE A 5 -24.58 -14.36 -29.52
C PHE A 5 -24.38 -12.86 -29.29
N LYS A 6 -25.23 -12.30 -28.42
CA LYS A 6 -25.22 -10.86 -28.08
C LYS A 6 -24.05 -10.48 -27.19
N GLU A 7 -23.69 -11.36 -26.27
CA GLU A 7 -22.65 -11.14 -25.26
C GLU A 7 -21.50 -12.10 -25.48
N ILE A 8 -20.37 -11.56 -25.94
CA ILE A 8 -19.10 -12.25 -26.08
C ILE A 8 -18.10 -11.41 -25.33
N HIS A 9 -17.46 -12.03 -24.33
CA HIS A 9 -16.50 -11.36 -23.48
C HIS A 9 -15.29 -12.26 -23.24
N ILE A 10 -14.08 -11.76 -23.54
CA ILE A 10 -12.82 -12.45 -23.25
C ILE A 10 -11.80 -11.52 -22.58
N LEU A 11 -11.85 -10.22 -22.85
CA LEU A 11 -10.89 -9.27 -22.29
C LEU A 11 -11.22 -8.97 -20.83
N ASN A 12 -10.26 -9.26 -19.94
CA ASN A 12 -10.25 -8.73 -18.57
C ASN A 12 -9.52 -7.36 -18.54
N SER A 13 -9.26 -6.79 -17.35
CA SER A 13 -8.53 -5.50 -17.23
C SER A 13 -7.22 -5.46 -18.02
N SER A 14 -6.36 -6.46 -17.87
CA SER A 14 -5.06 -6.49 -18.56
C SER A 14 -5.22 -6.78 -20.07
N GLY A 15 -6.19 -7.61 -20.43
CA GLY A 15 -6.53 -7.88 -21.83
C GLY A 15 -7.04 -6.63 -22.54
N PHE A 16 -7.92 -5.87 -21.90
CA PHE A 16 -8.44 -4.61 -22.42
C PHE A 16 -7.33 -3.60 -22.65
N LEU A 17 -6.41 -3.43 -21.69
CA LEU A 17 -5.31 -2.47 -21.84
C LEU A 17 -4.33 -2.81 -22.98
N LYS A 18 -4.19 -4.08 -23.36
CA LYS A 18 -3.20 -4.54 -24.34
C LYS A 18 -3.77 -4.80 -25.72
N TYR A 19 -4.95 -5.41 -25.79
CA TYR A 19 -5.44 -6.07 -26.99
C TYR A 19 -6.82 -5.58 -27.42
N ASN A 20 -7.36 -4.51 -26.81
CA ASN A 20 -8.67 -3.99 -27.16
C ASN A 20 -8.77 -3.59 -28.64
N ASP A 21 -7.68 -3.12 -29.24
CA ASP A 21 -7.65 -2.73 -30.65
C ASP A 21 -7.45 -3.93 -31.60
N GLU A 22 -7.01 -5.09 -31.07
CA GLU A 22 -6.75 -6.32 -31.84
C GLU A 22 -7.94 -7.31 -31.80
N VAL A 23 -8.73 -7.29 -30.72
CA VAL A 23 -9.84 -8.21 -30.50
C VAL A 23 -11.15 -7.54 -30.91
N ASP A 24 -11.53 -7.73 -32.18
CA ASP A 24 -12.73 -7.12 -32.73
C ASP A 24 -14.02 -7.76 -32.22
N PHE A 25 -14.00 -9.05 -31.89
CA PHE A 25 -15.20 -9.86 -31.62
C PHE A 25 -15.78 -9.71 -30.22
N ASP A 26 -15.06 -9.08 -29.30
CA ASP A 26 -15.55 -8.83 -27.94
C ASP A 26 -16.67 -7.80 -27.99
N THR A 27 -17.85 -8.17 -27.51
CA THR A 27 -18.99 -7.24 -27.39
C THR A 27 -19.10 -6.65 -25.99
N MET A 28 -18.41 -7.23 -25.00
CA MET A 28 -18.34 -6.72 -23.62
C MET A 28 -16.97 -7.01 -22.99
N VAL A 29 -16.46 -6.09 -22.18
CA VAL A 29 -15.17 -6.23 -21.47
C VAL A 29 -15.38 -6.43 -19.97
N ARG A 30 -14.48 -7.18 -19.33
CA ARG A 30 -14.52 -7.49 -17.88
C ARG A 30 -13.46 -6.70 -17.14
N CYS A 31 -13.69 -5.39 -17.01
CA CYS A 31 -12.83 -4.51 -16.25
C CYS A 31 -13.15 -4.60 -14.75
N GLY A 32 -12.21 -5.08 -13.94
CA GLY A 32 -12.33 -5.12 -12.48
C GLY A 32 -11.20 -4.36 -11.81
N ASN A 33 -9.99 -4.90 -11.84
CA ASN A 33 -8.83 -4.31 -11.16
C ASN A 33 -8.56 -2.87 -11.63
N ILE A 34 -8.69 -2.61 -12.94
CA ILE A 34 -8.44 -1.29 -13.52
C ILE A 34 -9.39 -0.20 -12.98
N ILE A 35 -10.61 -0.55 -12.57
CA ILE A 35 -11.58 0.40 -11.99
C ILE A 35 -11.04 0.98 -10.67
N TYR A 36 -10.27 0.19 -9.93
CA TYR A 36 -9.61 0.63 -8.70
C TYR A 36 -8.22 1.22 -8.94
N GLY A 37 -7.78 1.26 -10.20
CA GLY A 37 -6.43 1.66 -10.60
C GLY A 37 -5.37 0.63 -10.26
N TYR A 38 -5.66 -0.65 -10.50
CA TYR A 38 -4.74 -1.76 -10.29
C TYR A 38 -4.66 -2.61 -11.57
N ASP A 39 -3.47 -2.83 -12.11
CA ASP A 39 -3.19 -3.85 -13.13
C ASP A 39 -1.68 -4.15 -13.14
N ALA A 40 -1.26 -5.12 -13.92
CA ALA A 40 0.16 -5.35 -14.19
C ALA A 40 0.74 -4.31 -15.17
N GLN A 41 -0.11 -3.66 -15.98
CA GLN A 41 0.33 -2.65 -16.94
C GLN A 41 0.49 -1.27 -16.27
N PRO A 42 1.60 -0.55 -16.47
CA PRO A 42 1.85 0.70 -15.74
C PRO A 42 1.12 1.93 -16.30
N PHE A 43 0.19 1.77 -17.26
CA PHE A 43 -0.42 2.86 -18.00
C PHE A 43 -1.94 2.69 -18.15
N GLY A 44 -2.63 3.79 -18.45
CA GLY A 44 -4.06 3.78 -18.77
C GLY A 44 -5.01 3.85 -17.56
N TYR A 45 -4.50 4.06 -16.34
CA TYR A 45 -5.33 4.22 -15.15
C TYR A 45 -4.61 4.97 -14.03
N LYS A 46 -5.39 5.45 -13.05
CA LYS A 46 -4.92 6.08 -11.81
C LYS A 46 -5.54 5.35 -10.62
N LYS A 47 -4.84 5.30 -9.47
CA LYS A 47 -5.32 4.67 -8.23
C LYS A 47 -6.57 5.41 -7.72
N ALA A 48 -7.66 4.69 -7.49
CA ALA A 48 -8.95 5.29 -7.11
C ALA A 48 -9.12 5.52 -5.59
N TYR A 49 -8.14 5.10 -4.78
CA TYR A 49 -8.20 5.15 -3.33
C TYR A 49 -6.84 5.46 -2.72
N GLN A 50 -6.86 6.00 -1.51
CA GLN A 50 -5.68 6.23 -0.69
C GLN A 50 -6.00 5.88 0.75
N TYR A 51 -5.22 4.98 1.35
CA TYR A 51 -5.32 4.71 2.79
C TYR A 51 -4.60 5.81 3.54
N LYS A 52 -5.23 6.27 4.62
CA LYS A 52 -4.72 7.36 5.44
C LYS A 52 -4.79 7.00 6.91
N ALA A 53 -3.74 7.34 7.64
CA ALA A 53 -3.67 7.16 9.08
C ALA A 53 -3.19 8.45 9.76
N ARG A 54 -3.62 8.66 11.00
CA ARG A 54 -3.11 9.73 11.86
C ARG A 54 -2.49 9.11 13.11
N PRO A 55 -1.50 9.75 13.74
CA PRO A 55 -0.99 9.33 15.04
C PRO A 55 -2.11 9.33 16.07
N ILE A 56 -2.29 8.21 16.75
CA ILE A 56 -3.14 8.12 17.96
C ILE A 56 -2.49 8.94 19.07
N ARG A 57 -1.16 8.87 19.16
CA ARG A 57 -0.37 9.55 20.16
C ARG A 57 1.09 9.68 19.71
N VAL A 58 1.74 10.75 20.17
CA VAL A 58 3.17 10.99 19.98
C VAL A 58 3.86 10.98 21.34
N TYR A 59 5.06 10.41 21.39
CA TYR A 59 5.90 10.35 22.58
C TYR A 59 7.30 10.86 22.26
N GLU A 60 7.93 11.54 23.22
CA GLU A 60 9.37 11.75 23.22
C GLU A 60 10.04 10.57 23.91
N VAL A 61 11.06 10.01 23.27
CA VAL A 61 11.85 8.89 23.80
C VAL A 61 13.29 9.34 23.92
N GLU A 62 13.86 9.17 25.10
CA GLU A 62 15.22 9.56 25.41
C GLU A 62 16.24 8.56 24.87
N LYS A 63 17.47 9.02 24.69
CA LYS A 63 18.56 8.15 24.24
C LYS A 63 18.77 7.00 25.24
N GLY A 64 18.75 5.78 24.73
CA GLY A 64 18.99 4.56 25.50
C GLY A 64 17.74 3.83 25.95
N GLU A 65 16.56 4.42 25.80
CA GLU A 65 15.29 3.75 26.07
C GLU A 65 14.91 2.77 24.97
N PHE A 66 14.08 1.79 25.31
CA PHE A 66 13.60 0.77 24.37
C PHE A 66 12.19 1.09 23.88
N ILE A 67 11.91 0.80 22.61
CA ILE A 67 10.64 1.11 21.95
C ILE A 67 10.03 -0.17 21.36
N GLY A 68 8.74 -0.35 21.61
CA GLY A 68 7.95 -1.44 21.04
C GLY A 68 8.12 -2.78 21.76
N TYR A 69 7.48 -3.81 21.20
CA TYR A 69 7.42 -5.13 21.81
C TYR A 69 8.80 -5.82 21.81
N GLY A 70 9.13 -6.50 22.91
CA GLY A 70 10.35 -7.30 23.05
C GLY A 70 11.64 -6.50 23.18
N ASN A 71 11.58 -5.18 23.41
CA ASN A 71 12.75 -4.31 23.57
C ASN A 71 13.79 -4.44 22.42
N ILE A 72 13.30 -4.68 21.20
CA ILE A 72 14.15 -4.94 20.02
C ILE A 72 14.81 -3.65 19.53
N TYR A 73 14.10 -2.52 19.63
CA TYR A 73 14.62 -1.22 19.22
C TYR A 73 15.10 -0.43 20.44
N LYS A 74 16.38 -0.03 20.44
CA LYS A 74 16.95 0.90 21.43
C LYS A 74 17.20 2.26 20.78
N ALA A 75 16.65 3.32 21.35
CA ALA A 75 16.83 4.68 20.86
C ALA A 75 18.29 5.11 20.92
N LYS A 76 18.90 5.41 19.77
CA LYS A 76 20.32 5.83 19.69
C LYS A 76 20.53 7.32 19.99
N ARG A 77 19.44 8.09 19.94
CA ARG A 77 19.34 9.52 20.21
C ARG A 77 17.95 9.82 20.77
N LYS A 78 17.76 11.02 21.31
CA LYS A 78 16.40 11.53 21.58
C LYS A 78 15.60 11.54 20.27
N VAL A 79 14.41 10.94 20.30
CA VAL A 79 13.57 10.72 19.12
C VAL A 79 12.11 10.89 19.49
N ARG A 80 11.34 11.55 18.62
CA ARG A 80 9.88 11.62 18.69
C ARG A 80 9.29 10.45 17.91
N VAL A 81 8.38 9.71 18.53
CA VAL A 81 7.72 8.56 17.90
C VAL A 81 6.21 8.68 17.96
N GLY A 82 5.55 8.35 16.85
CA GLY A 82 4.10 8.29 16.73
C GLY A 82 3.60 6.86 16.67
N ILE A 83 2.44 6.60 17.27
CA ILE A 83 1.72 5.34 17.13
C ILE A 83 0.62 5.51 16.09
N LEU A 84 0.70 4.77 14.98
CA LEU A 84 -0.33 4.71 13.96
C LEU A 84 -1.22 3.48 14.18
N ASP A 85 -2.54 3.66 14.01
CA ASP A 85 -3.55 2.59 14.05
C ASP A 85 -3.57 1.79 12.74
N VAL A 86 -2.42 1.18 12.43
CA VAL A 86 -2.23 0.33 11.26
C VAL A 86 -1.29 -0.80 11.67
N GLY A 87 -1.71 -2.04 11.49
CA GLY A 87 -0.92 -3.21 11.87
C GLY A 87 -1.03 -4.38 10.90
N LEU A 88 -0.49 -5.52 11.33
CA LEU A 88 -0.53 -6.76 10.55
C LEU A 88 -1.96 -7.23 10.26
N ILE A 89 -2.94 -6.91 11.12
CA ILE A 89 -4.35 -7.26 10.89
C ILE A 89 -4.92 -6.57 9.65
N ASP A 90 -4.46 -5.35 9.36
CA ASP A 90 -4.81 -4.62 8.15
C ASP A 90 -4.07 -5.15 6.92
N SER A 91 -3.29 -6.23 7.07
CA SER A 91 -2.34 -6.75 6.09
C SER A 91 -1.29 -5.72 5.64
N PHE A 92 -0.99 -4.76 6.51
CA PHE A 92 0.15 -3.88 6.36
C PHE A 92 1.45 -4.68 6.53
N ASP A 93 2.46 -4.39 5.72
CA ASP A 93 3.73 -5.15 5.62
C ASP A 93 3.59 -6.62 5.14
N CYS A 94 2.40 -7.03 4.69
CA CYS A 94 2.20 -8.32 4.04
C CYS A 94 2.71 -8.28 2.59
N THR A 95 4.01 -8.45 2.42
CA THR A 95 4.59 -8.74 1.11
C THR A 95 4.10 -10.10 0.61
N LYS A 96 3.53 -10.15 -0.60
CA LYS A 96 3.28 -11.42 -1.29
C LYS A 96 4.63 -12.11 -1.49
N ASN A 97 4.85 -13.25 -0.84
CA ASN A 97 5.93 -14.17 -1.16
C ASN A 97 5.66 -14.77 -2.54
N VAL A 98 6.06 -14.05 -3.59
CA VAL A 98 6.06 -14.60 -4.95
C VAL A 98 7.33 -15.43 -5.08
N ARG A 99 7.19 -16.76 -5.06
CA ARG A 99 8.30 -17.70 -5.30
C ARG A 99 8.95 -17.37 -6.65
N HIS A 100 10.23 -17.00 -6.64
CA HIS A 100 11.06 -16.92 -7.84
C HIS A 100 12.29 -17.83 -7.66
N ASN A 101 13.20 -17.81 -8.65
CA ASN A 101 14.46 -18.53 -8.57
C ASN A 101 15.31 -18.03 -7.38
N VAL A 102 15.95 -18.96 -6.67
CA VAL A 102 16.69 -18.71 -5.41
C VAL A 102 17.70 -17.56 -5.51
N PHE A 103 18.38 -17.40 -6.64
CA PHE A 103 19.33 -16.30 -6.86
C PHE A 103 18.67 -14.92 -6.98
N TYR A 104 17.51 -14.84 -7.65
CA TYR A 104 16.74 -13.61 -7.75
C TYR A 104 16.14 -13.24 -6.40
N ASP A 105 15.69 -14.24 -5.63
CA ASP A 105 15.18 -14.02 -4.28
C ASP A 105 16.28 -13.52 -3.34
N ILE A 106 17.50 -14.04 -3.42
CA ILE A 106 18.65 -13.52 -2.65
C ILE A 106 18.99 -12.08 -3.04
N ALA A 107 19.09 -11.77 -4.34
CA ALA A 107 19.38 -10.41 -4.81
C ALA A 107 18.27 -9.42 -4.42
N LYS A 108 17.01 -9.86 -4.51
CA LYS A 108 15.84 -9.10 -4.08
C LYS A 108 15.83 -8.88 -2.56
N VAL A 109 16.21 -9.88 -1.77
CA VAL A 109 16.34 -9.76 -0.32
C VAL A 109 17.43 -8.74 0.04
N ILE A 110 18.60 -8.80 -0.61
CA ILE A 110 19.68 -7.81 -0.41
C ILE A 110 19.21 -6.42 -0.83
N TYR A 111 18.52 -6.29 -1.96
CA TYR A 111 17.96 -5.03 -2.43
C TYR A 111 16.93 -4.45 -1.45
N HIS A 112 16.00 -5.26 -0.93
CA HIS A 112 15.02 -4.83 0.08
C HIS A 112 15.65 -4.57 1.44
N HIS A 113 16.77 -5.23 1.76
CA HIS A 113 17.53 -4.93 2.96
C HIS A 113 18.19 -3.55 2.90
N ILE A 114 18.58 -3.11 1.70
CA ILE A 114 19.17 -1.79 1.44
C ILE A 114 18.08 -0.72 1.25
N LYS A 115 16.97 -1.04 0.59
CA LYS A 115 15.87 -0.12 0.29
C LYS A 115 14.73 -0.33 1.27
N TYR A 116 14.85 0.28 2.45
CA TYR A 116 13.80 0.29 3.47
C TYR A 116 12.53 0.93 2.89
N TYR A 117 11.53 0.12 2.56
CA TYR A 117 10.21 0.58 2.14
C TYR A 117 9.24 0.28 3.29
N SER A 118 8.91 1.31 4.07
CA SER A 118 7.95 1.14 5.16
C SER A 118 6.51 1.10 4.67
N GLY A 119 6.23 1.50 3.42
CA GLY A 119 4.86 1.68 2.95
C GLY A 119 4.12 2.84 3.62
N ILE A 120 4.82 3.68 4.41
CA ILE A 120 4.24 4.85 5.10
C ILE A 120 4.88 6.10 4.54
N PHE A 121 4.04 7.03 4.10
CA PHE A 121 4.45 8.23 3.41
C PHE A 121 3.86 9.47 4.07
N TYR A 122 4.68 10.52 4.20
CA TYR A 122 4.23 11.85 4.60
C TYR A 122 4.83 12.88 3.64
N ASN A 123 3.99 13.71 3.01
CA ASN A 123 4.40 14.68 1.99
C ASN A 123 5.35 14.11 0.92
N GLY A 124 5.09 12.87 0.48
CA GLY A 124 5.90 12.16 -0.53
C GLY A 124 7.21 11.55 -0.01
N ARG A 125 7.54 11.74 1.28
CA ARG A 125 8.73 11.14 1.92
C ARG A 125 8.36 9.83 2.59
N VAL A 126 9.20 8.81 2.43
CA VAL A 126 9.09 7.53 3.15
C VAL A 126 9.45 7.76 4.61
N ILE A 127 8.55 7.39 5.52
CA ILE A 127 8.73 7.55 6.95
C ILE A 127 9.22 6.25 7.56
N LYS A 128 10.23 6.35 8.43
CA LYS A 128 10.86 5.18 9.03
C LYS A 128 9.99 4.59 10.14
N MET A 129 9.83 3.27 10.10
CA MET A 129 9.22 2.50 11.18
C MET A 129 10.24 2.28 12.31
N VAL A 130 9.76 2.39 13.53
CA VAL A 130 10.53 2.14 14.75
C VAL A 130 10.14 0.76 15.29
N GLY A 131 11.02 -0.21 15.10
CA GLY A 131 10.74 -1.61 15.43
C GLY A 131 9.93 -2.32 14.33
N LYS A 132 9.20 -3.36 14.71
CA LYS A 132 8.34 -4.14 13.80
C LYS A 132 6.88 -3.70 13.94
N PRO A 133 6.07 -3.78 12.85
CA PRO A 133 4.61 -3.64 12.95
C PRO A 133 4.04 -4.65 13.96
N ASN A 134 3.14 -4.18 14.82
CA ASN A 134 2.39 -5.06 15.72
C ASN A 134 1.08 -5.48 15.04
N MET A 135 0.27 -6.29 15.74
CA MET A 135 -1.01 -6.74 15.22
C MET A 135 -1.93 -5.58 14.82
N ASN A 136 -2.04 -4.55 15.67
CA ASN A 136 -2.99 -3.45 15.47
C ASN A 136 -2.33 -2.10 15.19
N PHE A 137 -1.05 -1.92 15.55
CA PHE A 137 -0.41 -0.61 15.45
C PHE A 137 1.04 -0.69 14.99
N THR A 138 1.52 0.40 14.38
CA THR A 138 2.89 0.57 13.91
C THR A 138 3.45 1.85 14.49
N ILE A 139 4.71 1.79 14.93
CA ILE A 139 5.40 2.96 15.49
C ILE A 139 6.26 3.58 14.40
N VAL A 140 6.19 4.91 14.25
CA VAL A 140 6.92 5.68 13.25
C VAL A 140 7.71 6.81 13.88
N GLU A 141 8.82 7.19 13.26
CA GLU A 141 9.64 8.34 13.67
C GLU A 141 8.98 9.65 13.21
N MET A 142 8.88 10.64 14.10
CA MET A 142 8.10 11.86 13.94
C MET A 142 8.85 13.16 14.26
N ASP A 143 10.19 13.15 14.29
CA ASP A 143 10.98 14.32 14.72
C ASP A 143 10.57 15.63 14.06
N ASP A 144 10.46 15.64 12.72
CA ASP A 144 10.10 16.82 11.92
C ASP A 144 8.62 16.81 11.47
N ILE A 145 7.77 16.05 12.17
CA ILE A 145 6.38 15.84 11.78
C ILE A 145 5.43 16.40 12.86
N PRO A 146 4.41 17.19 12.48
CA PRO A 146 3.33 17.62 13.38
C PRO A 146 2.54 16.43 13.95
N GLU A 147 1.96 16.58 15.14
CA GLU A 147 1.21 15.49 15.79
C GLU A 147 -0.10 15.14 15.08
N ASP A 148 -0.70 16.11 14.39
CA ASP A 148 -1.94 15.96 13.62
C ASP A 148 -1.69 15.53 12.15
N ALA A 149 -0.45 15.19 11.83
CA ALA A 149 -0.06 14.80 10.48
C ALA A 149 -0.86 13.60 9.95
N GLU A 150 -1.23 13.68 8.68
CA GLU A 150 -1.93 12.61 7.97
C GLU A 150 -0.96 11.87 7.07
N PHE A 151 -0.77 10.58 7.36
CA PHE A 151 0.13 9.69 6.64
C PHE A 151 -0.62 8.95 5.54
N ASN A 152 -0.01 8.83 4.38
CA ASN A 152 -0.46 7.97 3.30
C ASN A 152 0.12 6.57 3.51
N ILE A 153 -0.75 5.57 3.58
CA ILE A 153 -0.39 4.17 3.78
C ILE A 153 -0.54 3.43 2.46
N ASP A 154 0.50 2.69 2.06
CA ASP A 154 0.47 1.83 0.90
C ASP A 154 -0.11 0.47 1.28
N LEU A 155 -1.44 0.40 1.25
CA LEU A 155 -2.19 -0.81 1.51
C LEU A 155 -2.97 -1.27 0.27
N SER A 156 -3.04 -2.60 0.10
CA SER A 156 -3.84 -3.22 -0.95
C SER A 156 -5.32 -3.30 -0.55
N PRO A 157 -6.24 -2.90 -1.42
CA PRO A 157 -7.68 -2.90 -1.15
C PRO A 157 -8.25 -4.32 -1.13
N ILE A 158 -7.51 -5.29 -1.67
CA ILE A 158 -7.86 -6.71 -1.60
C ILE A 158 -7.73 -7.22 -0.16
N TYR A 159 -6.80 -6.65 0.61
CA TYR A 159 -6.48 -7.10 1.96
C TYR A 159 -7.02 -6.20 3.07
N ALA A 160 -7.41 -4.97 2.71
CA ALA A 160 -7.96 -4.02 3.64
C ALA A 160 -9.29 -4.50 4.23
N ASP A 161 -9.42 -4.40 5.55
CA ASP A 161 -10.64 -4.81 6.24
C ASP A 161 -11.82 -3.87 5.93
N SER A 162 -13.00 -4.48 5.90
CA SER A 162 -14.30 -3.82 5.89
C SER A 162 -14.51 -2.84 7.05
N SER A 163 -13.83 -3.03 8.19
CA SER A 163 -13.90 -2.13 9.35
C SER A 163 -13.32 -0.74 9.07
N ILE A 164 -12.42 -0.60 8.09
CA ILE A 164 -11.80 0.69 7.75
C ILE A 164 -12.87 1.65 7.19
N PRO A 165 -13.04 2.86 7.77
CA PRO A 165 -14.05 3.80 7.33
C PRO A 165 -13.72 4.37 5.95
N LYS A 166 -14.68 4.30 5.02
CA LYS A 166 -14.54 4.83 3.66
C LYS A 166 -15.05 6.27 3.64
N LYS A 167 -14.18 7.20 3.24
CA LYS A 167 -14.56 8.58 2.92
C LYS A 167 -14.48 8.79 1.42
N TYR A 168 -15.64 8.89 0.78
CA TYR A 168 -15.72 9.13 -0.66
C TYR A 168 -15.45 10.61 -0.94
N ARG A 169 -14.46 10.89 -1.77
CA ARG A 169 -14.21 12.23 -2.31
C ARG A 169 -14.91 12.32 -3.66
N LYS A 170 -15.71 13.38 -3.85
CA LYS A 170 -16.43 13.64 -5.10
C LYS A 170 -15.63 14.52 -6.05
N GLU A 171 -14.54 15.11 -5.57
CA GLU A 171 -13.70 16.06 -6.29
C GLU A 171 -12.44 15.35 -6.78
N ASP A 172 -12.50 14.87 -8.02
CA ASP A 172 -11.43 14.85 -9.03
C ASP A 172 -11.96 14.12 -10.28
N LEU A 173 -13.07 14.62 -10.85
CA LEU A 173 -13.59 14.22 -12.17
C LEU A 173 -13.02 15.09 -13.30
N ASN A 174 -11.81 15.62 -13.12
CA ASN A 174 -11.05 16.24 -14.20
C ASN A 174 -9.94 15.27 -14.63
N VAL A 175 -10.36 14.28 -15.44
CA VAL A 175 -9.60 13.55 -16.48
C VAL A 175 -8.15 13.16 -16.11
#